data_AF-A0A968KPY9-F1
#
_entry.id   AF-A0A968KPY9-F1
#
_cell.length_a   1.000
_cell.length_b   1.000
_cell.length_c   1.000
_cell.angle_alpha   90.00
_cell.angle_beta   90.00
_cell.angle_gamma   90.00
#
_symmetry.space_group_name_H-M   'P 1'
#
loop_
_entity.id
_entity.type
_entity.pdbx_description
1 polymer ?
#
loop_
_entity_poly.entity_id
_entity_poly.type
_entity_poly.pdbx_seq_one_letter_code
_entity_poly.pdbx_strand_id
1 'polypeptide(L)'
;MFVFDPLTQGLELLANRELQKAETLFLKVINDPYVQSEDLARARTYLNDIRSCQTGIKTLDFDQYKTLSRKPAVSLDKIDDVLASVYFSACRTYAEFDREITAQTHSIVSRLKQIKIRDIGARDELFRKIEKSGIRVIKNELASHSHNGGSQPFDEERWNTVYRKFIDTINPILLERHLELLDHILVTGEIELLEDPKLTLLTPKYRWIIESTLKSKWYLLRSYFFKARSEIEGQFKKKEGTRKYWEEVKLKKIQLFEKCGFQEKNIQKFLYIDKLNYKTLHEIYEYARGLNLNLTPRDVSLALRGVQKAKDHIKERGGFLMGSRKKFQDRLIELGFDEQNAYQIARQAKKANNHQIAESYERALEVARQEIYWYRVPPQNEQLKRDIEEQCLQHLSTVRIHLFDRGRLNKLLLQNGKQLIRDYLIRVYGEEVVDLHCYFRLETVHQYFKLKFFQYHRDKLPSVSELIKISRKDFQPMIIEAFNTYVKKRRLHLPDSLMDDLARHASVTQWEDTCTTAEEKFLLRCWFLMDYGISVTQGMVQKEILNPGYDLWAYIKEPGQVCKI
;
A
#
# COMPACT_ATOMS: atom_id res chain seq x y z
N MET A 1 -17.12 61.72 11.38
CA MET A 1 -17.10 60.70 12.45
C MET A 1 -17.13 59.32 11.83
N PHE A 2 -16.03 58.58 11.97
CA PHE A 2 -15.94 57.17 11.64
C PHE A 2 -16.49 56.32 12.78
N VAL A 3 -17.34 55.36 12.46
CA VAL A 3 -18.23 54.74 13.44
C VAL A 3 -18.13 53.22 13.29
N PHE A 4 -17.50 52.56 14.26
CA PHE A 4 -17.40 51.09 14.28
C PHE A 4 -18.72 50.44 14.69
N ASP A 5 -19.35 51.00 15.72
CA ASP A 5 -20.63 50.52 16.24
C ASP A 5 -21.61 51.71 16.33
N PRO A 6 -22.40 51.96 15.28
CA PRO A 6 -23.30 53.11 15.24
C PRO A 6 -24.42 53.02 16.28
N LEU A 7 -24.75 51.82 16.75
CA LEU A 7 -25.76 51.63 17.77
C LEU A 7 -25.22 52.05 19.15
N THR A 8 -24.04 51.55 19.53
CA THR A 8 -23.42 51.88 20.82
C THR A 8 -22.96 53.35 20.86
N GLN A 9 -22.34 53.85 19.78
CA GLN A 9 -21.96 55.27 19.69
C GLN A 9 -23.18 56.21 19.64
N GLY A 10 -24.28 55.78 19.00
CA GLY A 10 -25.57 56.48 19.06
C GLY A 10 -26.13 56.56 20.48
N LEU A 11 -26.01 55.48 21.26
CA LEU A 11 -26.41 55.44 22.66
C LEU A 11 -25.55 56.33 23.56
N GLU A 12 -24.24 56.38 23.33
CA GLU A 12 -23.34 57.29 24.06
C GLU A 12 -23.70 58.77 23.82
N LEU A 13 -23.96 59.13 22.56
CA LEU A 13 -24.40 60.49 22.21
C LEU A 13 -25.78 60.80 22.78
N LEU A 14 -26.70 59.83 22.76
CA LEU A 14 -28.02 59.96 23.39
C LEU A 14 -27.88 60.21 24.90
N ALA A 15 -27.03 59.46 25.59
CA ALA A 15 -26.73 59.63 27.01
C ALA A 15 -26.09 61.01 27.32
N ASN A 16 -25.29 61.55 26.40
CA ASN A 16 -24.68 62.88 26.50
C ASN A 16 -25.60 64.03 26.02
N ARG A 17 -26.89 63.75 25.77
CA ARG A 17 -27.91 64.72 25.32
C ARG A 17 -27.68 65.29 23.90
N GLU A 18 -26.86 64.64 23.09
CA GLU A 18 -26.60 65.03 21.70
C GLU A 18 -27.63 64.42 20.71
N LEU A 19 -28.89 64.80 20.87
CA LEU A 19 -30.05 64.17 20.21
C LEU A 19 -29.94 64.10 18.68
N GLN A 20 -29.52 65.19 18.02
CA GLN A 20 -29.42 65.25 16.55
C GLN A 20 -28.33 64.32 15.99
N LYS A 21 -27.20 64.20 16.70
CA LYS A 21 -26.11 63.31 16.28
C LYS A 21 -26.46 61.85 16.54
N ALA A 22 -27.12 61.56 17.67
CA ALA A 22 -27.64 60.23 17.98
C ALA A 22 -28.67 59.77 16.93
N GLU A 23 -29.62 60.64 16.55
CA GLU A 23 -30.61 60.38 15.50
C GLU A 23 -29.94 60.01 14.16
N THR A 24 -28.92 60.76 13.75
CA THR A 24 -28.18 60.51 12.51
C THR A 24 -27.51 59.12 12.52
N LEU A 25 -26.98 58.68 13.66
CA LEU A 25 -26.37 57.35 13.78
C LEU A 25 -27.39 56.22 13.78
N PHE A 26 -28.53 56.38 14.46
CA PHE A 26 -29.60 55.37 14.42
C PHE A 26 -30.21 55.23 13.02
N LEU A 27 -30.33 56.33 12.26
CA LEU A 27 -30.74 56.26 10.85
C LEU A 27 -29.71 55.50 10.00
N LYS A 28 -28.41 55.63 10.27
CA LYS A 28 -27.38 54.82 9.60
C LYS A 28 -27.50 53.33 9.92
N VAL A 29 -27.86 52.96 11.15
CA VAL A 29 -28.15 51.55 11.51
C VAL A 29 -29.35 51.03 10.72
N ILE A 30 -30.42 51.83 10.61
CA ILE A 30 -31.64 51.42 9.91
C ILE A 30 -31.42 51.24 8.40
N ASN A 31 -30.51 52.04 7.83
CA ASN A 31 -30.22 52.03 6.39
C ASN A 31 -29.13 51.02 5.98
N ASP A 32 -28.52 50.29 6.92
CA ASP A 32 -27.51 49.27 6.62
C ASP A 32 -28.19 47.92 6.28
N PRO A 33 -28.00 47.39 5.05
CA PRO A 33 -28.65 46.17 4.58
C PRO A 33 -28.20 44.89 5.30
N TYR A 34 -27.12 44.95 6.09
CA TYR A 34 -26.55 43.80 6.81
C TYR A 34 -26.82 43.84 8.32
N VAL A 35 -27.60 44.81 8.80
CA VAL A 35 -27.94 44.93 10.23
C VAL A 35 -28.89 43.84 10.67
N GLN A 36 -28.63 43.30 11.86
CA GLN A 36 -29.43 42.26 12.49
C GLN A 36 -30.80 42.80 12.92
N SER A 37 -31.84 41.96 12.89
CA SER A 37 -33.21 42.33 13.26
C SER A 37 -33.33 42.91 14.68
N GLU A 38 -32.55 42.40 15.63
CA GLU A 38 -32.49 42.88 17.02
C GLU A 38 -31.93 44.31 17.13
N ASP A 39 -30.82 44.57 16.43
CA ASP A 39 -30.17 45.88 16.41
C ASP A 39 -31.02 46.91 15.64
N LEU A 40 -31.71 46.47 14.59
CA LEU A 40 -32.70 47.26 13.86
C LEU A 40 -33.87 47.66 14.75
N ALA A 41 -34.41 46.72 15.52
CA ALA A 41 -35.51 46.98 16.45
C ALA A 41 -35.08 47.98 17.55
N ARG A 42 -33.88 47.80 18.11
CA ARG A 42 -33.29 48.74 19.09
C ARG A 42 -33.09 50.13 18.51
N ALA A 43 -32.50 50.24 17.32
CA ALA A 43 -32.29 51.52 16.65
C ALA A 43 -33.61 52.25 16.38
N ARG A 44 -34.67 51.53 15.97
CA ARG A 44 -36.02 52.09 15.78
C ARG A 44 -36.61 52.60 17.10
N THR A 45 -36.47 51.85 18.20
CA THR A 45 -36.93 52.28 19.52
C THR A 45 -36.23 53.56 19.96
N TYR A 46 -34.90 53.63 19.88
CA TYR A 46 -34.15 54.81 20.28
C TYR A 46 -34.42 56.02 19.38
N LEU A 47 -34.63 55.80 18.08
CA LEU A 47 -35.03 56.86 17.15
C LEU A 47 -36.42 57.42 17.47
N ASN A 48 -37.38 56.55 17.82
CA ASN A 48 -38.72 56.96 18.24
C ASN A 48 -38.70 57.71 19.58
N ASP A 49 -37.84 57.29 20.51
CA ASP A 49 -37.61 58.00 21.78
C ASP A 49 -37.10 59.42 21.55
N ILE A 50 -36.09 59.60 20.67
CA ILE A 50 -35.57 60.93 20.31
C ILE A 50 -36.66 61.81 19.70
N ARG A 51 -37.42 61.28 18.72
CA ARG A 51 -38.49 62.03 18.05
C ARG A 51 -39.61 62.42 19.02
N SER A 52 -40.01 61.51 19.90
CA SER A 52 -41.01 61.78 20.95
C SER A 52 -40.55 62.88 21.91
N CYS A 53 -39.25 62.91 22.22
CA CYS A 53 -38.64 63.98 23.03
C CYS A 53 -38.61 65.33 22.31
N GLN A 54 -38.23 65.36 21.03
CA GLN A 54 -38.21 66.57 20.21
C GLN A 54 -39.62 67.18 20.03
N THR A 55 -40.65 66.35 19.96
CA THR A 55 -42.06 66.79 19.89
C THR A 55 -42.68 67.18 21.23
N GLY A 56 -41.96 67.05 22.35
CA GLY A 56 -42.42 67.41 23.70
C GLY A 56 -43.36 66.40 24.37
N ILE A 57 -43.54 65.20 23.79
CA ILE A 57 -44.47 64.16 24.27
C ILE A 57 -43.85 63.34 25.41
N LYS A 58 -42.52 63.18 25.44
CA LYS A 58 -41.81 62.30 26.38
C LYS A 58 -40.52 62.93 26.91
N THR A 59 -40.29 62.85 28.22
CA THR A 59 -39.00 63.18 28.84
C THR A 59 -38.12 61.94 28.84
N LEU A 60 -36.89 62.05 28.32
CA LEU A 60 -35.94 60.94 28.27
C LEU A 60 -35.16 60.82 29.59
N ASP A 61 -35.02 59.58 30.09
CA ASP A 61 -34.10 59.25 31.17
C ASP A 61 -32.71 58.97 30.60
N PHE A 62 -31.84 59.97 30.69
CA PHE A 62 -30.47 59.89 30.17
C PHE A 62 -29.58 58.93 30.95
N ASP A 63 -29.87 58.67 32.23
CA ASP A 63 -29.09 57.75 33.07
C ASP A 63 -29.35 56.28 32.69
N GLN A 64 -30.56 55.98 32.22
CA GLN A 64 -30.89 54.69 31.62
C GLN A 64 -30.02 54.42 30.38
N TYR A 65 -29.91 55.38 29.46
CA TYR A 65 -29.08 55.23 28.25
C TYR A 65 -27.58 55.15 28.57
N LYS A 66 -27.13 55.87 29.60
CA LYS A 66 -25.75 55.78 30.13
C LYS A 66 -25.41 54.40 30.71
N THR A 67 -26.42 53.71 31.26
CA THR A 67 -26.27 52.33 31.75
C THR A 67 -26.23 51.34 30.58
N LEU A 68 -27.01 51.60 29.54
CA LEU A 68 -27.06 50.77 28.31
C LEU A 68 -25.79 50.91 27.45
N SER A 69 -25.16 52.09 27.41
CA SER A 69 -23.91 52.32 26.65
C SER A 69 -22.67 51.64 27.27
N ARG A 70 -22.70 51.34 28.57
CA ARG A 70 -21.57 50.75 29.31
C ARG A 70 -21.35 49.24 29.07
N LYS A 71 -22.20 48.54 28.30
CA LYS A 71 -21.98 47.13 27.95
C LYS A 71 -21.00 47.02 26.77
N PRO A 72 -19.71 46.69 26.97
CA PRO A 72 -18.68 47.05 26.00
C PRO A 72 -18.10 45.85 25.23
N ALA A 73 -18.84 44.75 25.05
CA ALA A 73 -18.34 43.62 24.28
C ALA A 73 -19.28 43.32 23.10
N VAL A 74 -18.74 43.50 21.90
CA VAL A 74 -19.21 42.80 20.70
C VAL A 74 -19.09 41.31 21.00
N SER A 75 -20.16 40.72 21.56
CA SER A 75 -20.26 39.28 21.83
C SER A 75 -19.94 38.50 20.55
N LEU A 76 -19.10 37.48 20.72
CA LEU A 76 -18.68 36.53 19.68
C LEU A 76 -19.69 35.39 19.53
N ASP A 77 -20.79 35.39 20.29
CA ASP A 77 -21.71 34.25 20.36
C ASP A 77 -22.27 33.90 18.97
N LYS A 78 -22.67 34.90 18.17
CA LYS A 78 -23.13 34.68 16.79
C LYS A 78 -22.04 34.13 15.85
N ILE A 79 -20.77 34.46 16.11
CA ILE A 79 -19.63 33.93 15.35
C ILE A 79 -19.41 32.47 15.74
N ASP A 80 -19.51 32.17 17.03
CA ASP A 80 -19.44 30.82 17.56
C ASP A 80 -20.60 29.94 17.05
N ASP A 81 -21.81 30.49 16.93
CA ASP A 81 -23.00 29.80 16.38
C ASP A 81 -22.80 29.42 14.91
N VAL A 82 -22.23 30.31 14.09
CA VAL A 82 -21.88 30.01 12.70
C VAL A 82 -20.83 28.90 12.64
N LEU A 83 -19.78 28.98 13.47
CA LEU A 83 -18.74 27.95 13.54
C LEU A 83 -19.30 26.58 13.95
N ALA A 84 -20.20 26.56 14.95
CA ALA A 84 -20.88 25.35 15.40
C ALA A 84 -21.79 24.76 14.31
N SER A 85 -22.62 25.57 13.67
CA SER A 85 -23.53 25.09 12.61
C SER A 85 -22.79 24.51 11.40
N VAL A 86 -21.68 25.14 10.98
CA VAL A 86 -20.83 24.62 9.89
C VAL A 86 -20.15 23.33 10.34
N TYR A 87 -19.69 23.25 11.60
CA TYR A 87 -19.08 22.05 12.15
C TYR A 87 -20.06 20.87 12.14
N PHE A 88 -21.31 21.05 12.58
CA PHE A 88 -22.33 20.00 12.62
C PHE A 88 -23.05 19.74 11.28
N SER A 89 -22.72 20.52 10.24
CA SER A 89 -23.31 20.35 8.91
C SER A 89 -22.99 18.98 8.27
N ALA A 90 -23.78 18.57 7.27
CA ALA A 90 -23.52 17.34 6.51
C ALA A 90 -22.32 17.43 5.56
N CYS A 91 -21.61 18.57 5.50
CA CYS A 91 -20.47 18.81 4.62
C CYS A 91 -19.35 17.80 4.86
N ARG A 92 -18.79 17.26 3.77
CA ARG A 92 -17.69 16.29 3.78
C ARG A 92 -16.49 16.73 2.96
N THR A 93 -16.69 17.59 1.96
CA THR A 93 -15.60 18.04 1.08
C THR A 93 -15.15 19.47 1.39
N TYR A 94 -13.90 19.79 1.06
CA TYR A 94 -13.32 21.11 1.28
C TYR A 94 -14.09 22.22 0.54
N ALA A 95 -14.63 21.91 -0.65
CA ALA A 95 -15.44 22.84 -1.44
C ALA A 95 -16.88 23.02 -0.93
N GLU A 96 -17.41 22.06 -0.18
CA GLU A 96 -18.70 22.20 0.52
C GLU A 96 -18.55 23.14 1.72
N PHE A 97 -17.51 22.95 2.55
CA PHE A 97 -17.24 23.86 3.66
C PHE A 97 -17.01 25.30 3.22
N ASP A 98 -16.29 25.51 2.12
CA ASP A 98 -16.03 26.85 1.57
C ASP A 98 -17.32 27.58 1.17
N ARG A 99 -18.24 26.86 0.52
CA ARG A 99 -19.54 27.39 0.10
C ARG A 99 -20.43 27.70 1.29
N GLU A 100 -20.50 26.78 2.24
CA GLU A 100 -21.31 26.93 3.45
C GLU A 100 -20.84 28.10 4.32
N ILE A 101 -19.54 28.21 4.55
CA ILE A 101 -18.94 29.32 5.31
C ILE A 101 -19.19 30.65 4.61
N THR A 102 -19.04 30.73 3.29
CA THR A 102 -19.29 31.97 2.54
C THR A 102 -20.76 32.39 2.63
N ALA A 103 -21.69 31.44 2.50
CA ALA A 103 -23.12 31.70 2.62
C ALA A 103 -23.48 32.23 4.02
N GLN A 104 -22.99 31.56 5.07
CA GLN A 104 -23.29 31.95 6.44
C GLN A 104 -22.52 33.19 6.91
N THR A 105 -21.38 33.53 6.29
CA THR A 105 -20.62 34.74 6.66
C THR A 105 -21.49 36.00 6.54
N HIS A 106 -22.44 36.03 5.59
CA HIS A 106 -23.36 37.16 5.39
C HIS A 106 -24.17 37.49 6.65
N SER A 107 -24.50 36.50 7.49
CA SER A 107 -25.25 36.70 8.74
C SER A 107 -24.41 37.36 9.85
N ILE A 108 -23.09 37.38 9.71
CA ILE A 108 -22.16 37.94 10.71
C ILE A 108 -21.31 39.11 10.19
N VAL A 109 -21.45 39.51 8.92
CA VAL A 109 -20.69 40.63 8.32
C VAL A 109 -20.82 41.91 9.14
N SER A 110 -22.03 42.29 9.57
CA SER A 110 -22.23 43.49 10.39
C SER A 110 -21.52 43.38 11.74
N ARG A 111 -21.50 42.19 12.34
CA ARG A 111 -20.79 41.95 13.59
C ARG A 111 -19.28 42.05 13.41
N LEU A 112 -18.75 41.49 12.32
CA LEU A 112 -17.34 41.59 11.96
C LEU A 112 -16.92 43.04 11.71
N LYS A 113 -17.76 43.85 11.05
CA LYS A 113 -17.50 45.28 10.79
C LYS A 113 -17.49 46.15 12.06
N GLN A 114 -18.16 45.70 13.13
CA GLN A 114 -18.12 46.34 14.44
C GLN A 114 -16.82 46.05 15.21
N ILE A 115 -16.05 45.03 14.80
CA ILE A 115 -14.81 44.68 15.47
C ILE A 115 -13.72 45.66 15.06
N LYS A 116 -13.17 46.34 16.06
CA LYS A 116 -12.06 47.26 15.88
C LYS A 116 -10.73 46.52 15.98
N ILE A 117 -10.00 46.47 14.87
CA ILE A 117 -8.63 45.95 14.82
C ILE A 117 -7.67 47.13 14.88
N ARG A 118 -6.89 47.21 15.96
CA ARG A 118 -5.90 48.27 16.19
C ARG A 118 -4.57 47.95 15.50
N ASP A 119 -4.12 46.71 15.66
CA ASP A 119 -2.87 46.20 15.11
C ASP A 119 -2.93 44.67 14.85
N ILE A 120 -1.78 44.14 14.46
CA ILE A 120 -1.58 42.71 14.17
C ILE A 120 -1.82 41.83 15.40
N GLY A 121 -1.31 42.27 16.56
CA GLY A 121 -1.43 41.52 17.81
C GLY A 121 -2.88 41.41 18.27
N ALA A 122 -3.64 42.50 18.12
CA ALA A 122 -5.08 42.53 18.41
C ALA A 122 -5.88 41.61 17.49
N ARG A 123 -5.52 41.52 16.21
CA ARG A 123 -6.13 40.55 15.28
C ARG A 123 -5.80 39.11 15.66
N ASP A 124 -4.53 38.81 15.94
CA ASP A 124 -4.13 37.44 16.27
C ASP A 124 -4.69 37.01 17.64
N GLU A 125 -4.86 37.95 18.57
CA GLU A 125 -5.62 37.74 19.81
C GLU A 125 -7.10 37.49 19.55
N LEU A 126 -7.73 38.24 18.63
CA LEU A 126 -9.10 38.00 18.23
C LEU A 126 -9.29 36.60 17.63
N PHE A 127 -8.41 36.18 16.72
CA PHE A 127 -8.46 34.84 16.14
C PHE A 127 -8.29 33.75 17.22
N ARG A 128 -7.31 33.91 18.13
CA ARG A 128 -7.16 32.99 19.27
C ARG A 128 -8.38 32.96 20.19
N LYS A 129 -9.08 34.08 20.37
CA LYS A 129 -10.33 34.14 21.14
C LYS A 129 -11.46 33.39 20.43
N ILE A 130 -11.66 33.62 19.13
CA ILE A 130 -12.64 32.92 18.29
C ILE A 130 -12.36 31.40 18.29
N GLU A 131 -11.09 31.01 18.20
CA GLU A 131 -10.71 29.60 18.22
C GLU A 131 -11.10 28.94 19.55
N LYS A 132 -10.76 29.56 20.67
CA LYS A 132 -11.07 29.05 22.01
C LYS A 132 -12.57 29.05 22.30
N SER A 133 -13.29 30.09 21.90
CA SER A 133 -14.72 30.21 22.12
C SER A 133 -15.51 29.22 21.27
N GLY A 134 -15.18 29.09 19.99
CA GLY A 134 -15.80 28.12 19.08
C GLY A 134 -15.59 26.68 19.51
N ILE A 135 -14.35 26.29 19.92
CA ILE A 135 -14.09 24.95 20.48
C ILE A 135 -14.97 24.69 21.71
N ARG A 136 -15.11 25.68 22.59
CA ARG A 136 -15.91 25.55 23.82
C ARG A 136 -17.39 25.34 23.48
N VAL A 137 -17.95 26.09 22.54
CA VAL A 137 -19.36 25.94 22.11
C VAL A 137 -19.60 24.56 21.50
N ILE A 138 -18.74 24.12 20.57
CA ILE A 138 -18.85 22.79 19.95
C ILE A 138 -18.76 21.67 20.99
N LYS A 139 -17.82 21.77 21.94
CA LYS A 139 -17.69 20.77 23.02
C LYS A 139 -18.92 20.74 23.93
N ASN A 140 -19.51 21.90 24.23
CA ASN A 140 -20.73 21.98 25.03
C ASN A 140 -21.94 21.39 24.29
N GLU A 141 -22.07 21.59 22.98
CA GLU A 141 -23.13 20.98 22.17
C GLU A 141 -22.94 19.46 22.05
N LEU A 142 -21.72 18.98 21.85
CA LEU A 142 -21.39 17.54 21.87
C LEU A 142 -21.74 16.89 23.22
N ALA A 143 -21.41 17.56 24.33
CA ALA A 143 -21.78 17.08 25.66
C ALA A 143 -23.31 17.03 25.85
N SER A 144 -24.02 18.02 25.32
CA SER A 144 -25.50 18.09 25.39
C SER A 144 -26.17 17.00 24.54
N HIS A 145 -25.61 16.65 23.39
CA HIS A 145 -26.08 15.55 22.54
C HIS A 145 -25.73 14.15 23.06
N SER A 146 -24.72 14.03 23.93
CA SER A 146 -24.38 12.74 24.57
C SER A 146 -25.49 12.19 25.48
N HIS A 147 -26.38 13.05 25.99
CA HIS A 147 -27.56 12.64 26.76
C HIS A 147 -28.67 11.99 25.92
N ASN A 148 -28.65 12.13 24.58
CA ASN A 148 -29.66 11.59 23.66
C ASN A 148 -29.18 10.36 22.84
N GLY A 149 -28.13 9.66 23.30
CA GLY A 149 -27.82 8.30 22.84
C GLY A 149 -26.74 8.16 21.74
N GLY A 150 -25.97 9.20 21.45
CA GLY A 150 -24.82 9.11 20.54
C GLY A 150 -23.68 10.06 20.91
N SER A 151 -22.67 9.56 21.63
CA SER A 151 -21.46 10.33 21.92
C SER A 151 -20.51 10.28 20.70
N GLN A 152 -20.57 11.30 19.84
CA GLN A 152 -19.51 11.53 18.86
C GLN A 152 -18.36 12.29 19.54
N PRO A 153 -17.12 11.78 19.48
CA PRO A 153 -15.97 12.52 19.98
C PRO A 153 -15.71 13.77 19.14
N PHE A 154 -15.12 14.79 19.75
CA PHE A 154 -14.70 15.99 19.04
C PHE A 154 -13.67 15.64 17.95
N ASP A 155 -14.02 15.90 16.70
CA ASP A 155 -13.14 15.78 15.53
C ASP A 155 -12.30 17.05 15.36
N GLU A 156 -11.02 16.94 15.75
CA GLU A 156 -10.03 18.02 15.66
C GLU A 156 -9.66 18.36 14.21
N GLU A 157 -9.66 17.38 13.30
CA GLU A 157 -9.29 17.59 11.90
C GLU A 157 -10.38 18.38 11.16
N ARG A 158 -11.64 18.04 11.42
CA ARG A 158 -12.80 18.77 10.92
C ARG A 158 -12.83 20.21 11.45
N TRP A 159 -12.58 20.40 12.74
CA TRP A 159 -12.50 21.73 13.36
C TRP A 159 -11.42 22.59 12.70
N ASN A 160 -10.21 22.05 12.55
CA ASN A 160 -9.10 22.76 11.92
C ASN A 160 -9.42 23.21 10.49
N THR A 161 -10.18 22.39 9.75
CA THR A 161 -10.61 22.72 8.38
C THR A 161 -11.64 23.86 8.38
N VAL A 162 -12.69 23.76 9.21
CA VAL A 162 -13.74 24.78 9.35
C VAL A 162 -13.15 26.10 9.82
N TYR A 163 -12.37 26.08 10.90
CA TYR A 163 -11.76 27.26 11.48
C TYR A 163 -10.83 27.97 10.49
N ARG A 164 -9.96 27.23 9.80
CA ARG A 164 -9.06 27.82 8.80
C ARG A 164 -9.83 28.51 7.67
N LYS A 165 -10.85 27.84 7.12
CA LYS A 165 -11.69 28.40 6.05
C LYS A 165 -12.47 29.63 6.52
N PHE A 166 -12.95 29.59 7.76
CA PHE A 166 -13.63 30.71 8.38
C PHE A 166 -12.71 31.93 8.49
N ILE A 167 -11.49 31.76 9.03
CA ILE A 167 -10.49 32.83 9.11
C ILE A 167 -10.13 33.38 7.73
N ASP A 168 -9.94 32.51 6.73
CA ASP A 168 -9.65 32.92 5.35
C ASP A 168 -10.77 33.81 4.76
N THR A 169 -12.03 33.54 5.14
CA THR A 169 -13.22 34.26 4.66
C THR A 169 -13.42 35.60 5.38
N ILE A 170 -13.22 35.66 6.70
CA ILE A 170 -13.47 36.88 7.49
C ILE A 170 -12.32 37.87 7.45
N ASN A 171 -11.08 37.41 7.23
CA ASN A 171 -9.90 38.26 7.28
C ASN A 171 -9.95 39.41 6.25
N PRO A 172 -10.37 39.22 4.99
CA PRO A 172 -10.59 40.32 4.05
C PRO A 172 -11.57 41.40 4.55
N ILE A 173 -12.68 41.00 5.17
CA ILE A 173 -13.73 41.90 5.69
C ILE A 173 -13.16 42.78 6.81
N LEU A 174 -12.44 42.15 7.74
CA LEU A 174 -11.80 42.82 8.86
C LEU A 174 -10.70 43.80 8.40
N LEU A 175 -9.94 43.43 7.37
CA LEU A 175 -8.89 44.28 6.80
C LEU A 175 -9.46 45.46 6.01
N GLU A 176 -10.50 45.25 5.21
CA GLU A 176 -11.21 46.30 4.51
C GLU A 176 -11.69 47.37 5.50
N ARG A 177 -12.31 46.94 6.59
CA ARG A 177 -12.79 47.87 7.63
C ARG A 177 -11.66 48.64 8.33
N HIS A 178 -10.52 47.99 8.55
CA HIS A 178 -9.34 48.65 9.10
C HIS A 178 -8.73 49.67 8.11
N LEU A 179 -8.75 49.38 6.80
CA LEU A 179 -8.30 50.35 5.79
C LEU A 179 -9.18 51.58 5.73
N GLU A 180 -10.51 51.41 5.84
CA GLU A 180 -11.44 52.53 5.92
C GLU A 180 -11.18 53.42 7.15
N LEU A 181 -10.80 52.82 8.30
CA LEU A 181 -10.38 53.56 9.48
C LEU A 181 -9.14 54.40 9.20
N LEU A 182 -8.12 53.79 8.61
CA LEU A 182 -6.85 54.45 8.33
C LEU A 182 -7.03 55.62 7.35
N ASP A 183 -7.87 55.44 6.33
CA ASP A 183 -8.22 56.51 5.38
C ASP A 183 -8.94 57.66 6.08
N HIS A 184 -9.87 57.34 6.99
CA HIS A 184 -10.52 58.35 7.81
C HIS A 184 -9.52 59.15 8.65
N ILE A 185 -8.61 58.46 9.36
CA ILE A 185 -7.59 59.10 10.20
C ILE A 185 -6.67 60.01 9.37
N LEU A 186 -6.34 59.60 8.13
CA LEU A 186 -5.53 60.42 7.23
C LEU A 186 -6.23 61.75 6.90
N VAL A 187 -7.54 61.70 6.67
CA VAL A 187 -8.35 62.86 6.29
C VAL A 187 -8.66 63.77 7.48
N THR A 188 -9.02 63.19 8.64
CA THR A 188 -9.49 63.96 9.81
C THR A 188 -8.42 64.27 10.84
N GLY A 189 -7.32 63.53 10.84
CA GLY A 189 -6.27 63.65 11.85
C GLY A 189 -6.61 63.01 13.21
N GLU A 190 -7.76 62.32 13.32
CA GLU A 190 -8.28 61.71 14.55
C GLU A 190 -7.52 60.41 14.93
N ILE A 191 -6.22 60.51 15.22
CA ILE A 191 -5.35 59.34 15.50
C ILE A 191 -5.75 58.56 16.76
N GLU A 192 -6.47 59.20 17.69
CA GLU A 192 -7.02 58.60 18.90
C GLU A 192 -7.94 57.40 18.58
N LEU A 193 -8.50 57.36 17.37
CA LEU A 193 -9.29 56.23 16.88
C LEU A 193 -8.47 54.93 16.75
N LEU A 194 -7.13 54.94 16.82
CA LEU A 194 -6.33 53.70 16.89
C LEU A 194 -6.22 53.14 18.32
N GLU A 195 -6.61 53.91 19.35
CA GLU A 195 -6.58 53.52 20.77
C GLU A 195 -5.21 52.96 21.21
N ASP A 196 -4.11 53.47 20.62
CA ASP A 196 -2.75 53.21 21.09
C ASP A 196 -2.35 54.34 22.06
N PRO A 197 -2.09 54.03 23.34
CA PRO A 197 -1.71 55.04 24.33
C PRO A 197 -0.42 55.79 24.00
N LYS A 198 0.38 55.30 23.04
CA LYS A 198 1.61 55.97 22.55
C LYS A 198 1.33 56.98 21.43
N LEU A 199 0.11 57.05 20.91
CA LEU A 199 -0.29 57.92 19.80
C LEU A 199 -1.21 59.02 20.30
N THR A 200 -0.64 60.22 20.51
CA THR A 200 -1.41 61.41 20.91
C THR A 200 -1.59 62.42 19.77
N LEU A 201 -0.74 62.40 18.75
CA LEU A 201 -0.79 63.32 17.60
C LEU A 201 -0.33 62.64 16.30
N LEU A 202 -0.97 62.99 15.18
CA LEU A 202 -0.60 62.51 13.84
C LEU A 202 0.69 63.19 13.34
N THR A 203 1.84 62.63 13.69
CA THR A 203 3.15 63.13 13.24
C THR A 203 3.40 62.84 11.75
N PRO A 204 4.33 63.57 11.08
CA PRO A 204 4.72 63.28 9.70
C PRO A 204 5.15 61.83 9.47
N LYS A 205 5.79 61.21 10.48
CA LYS A 205 6.16 59.79 10.48
C LYS A 205 4.94 58.88 10.37
N TYR A 206 3.89 59.12 11.16
CA TYR A 206 2.67 58.30 11.12
C TYR A 206 1.82 58.58 9.87
N ARG A 207 1.78 59.82 9.39
CA ARG A 207 1.15 60.15 8.10
C ARG A 207 1.79 59.37 6.95
N TRP A 208 3.12 59.33 6.88
CA TRP A 208 3.84 58.54 5.88
C TRP A 208 3.55 57.02 5.98
N ILE A 209 3.47 56.48 7.19
CA ILE A 209 3.11 55.07 7.42
C ILE A 209 1.68 54.76 6.94
N ILE A 210 0.70 55.63 7.24
CA ILE A 210 -0.69 55.45 6.83
C ILE A 210 -0.82 55.61 5.31
N GLU A 211 -0.24 56.66 4.73
CA GLU A 211 -0.26 56.90 3.27
C GLU A 211 0.39 55.77 2.48
N SER A 212 1.52 55.21 2.96
CA SER A 212 2.17 54.07 2.32
C SER A 212 1.33 52.79 2.40
N THR A 213 0.56 52.62 3.48
CA THR A 213 -0.38 51.51 3.66
C THR A 213 -1.58 51.61 2.72
N LEU A 214 -2.11 52.81 2.48
CA LEU A 214 -3.27 53.06 1.60
C LEU A 214 -2.91 53.08 0.10
N LYS A 215 -1.83 53.78 -0.30
CA LYS A 215 -1.42 53.95 -1.71
C LYS A 215 -1.11 52.63 -2.42
N SER A 216 -0.80 51.60 -1.66
CA SER A 216 -0.32 50.33 -2.19
C SER A 216 -1.37 49.23 -2.28
N LYS A 217 -2.65 49.57 -2.10
CA LYS A 217 -3.84 48.68 -2.21
C LYS A 217 -3.54 47.21 -1.90
N TRP A 218 -3.91 46.73 -0.71
CA TRP A 218 -3.75 45.33 -0.27
C TRP A 218 -2.29 44.84 -0.10
N TYR A 219 -1.29 45.39 -0.81
CA TYR A 219 0.08 44.86 -0.82
C TYR A 219 1.01 45.41 0.30
N LEU A 220 0.81 46.60 0.90
CA LEU A 220 1.60 47.04 2.09
C LEU A 220 0.96 46.76 3.47
N LEU A 221 -0.28 46.29 3.59
CA LEU A 221 -0.65 45.59 4.85
C LEU A 221 0.19 44.32 5.03
N ARG A 222 0.87 43.85 3.99
CA ARG A 222 1.92 42.83 4.04
C ARG A 222 3.24 43.34 4.62
N SER A 223 3.39 44.66 4.81
CA SER A 223 4.66 45.34 5.06
C SER A 223 4.88 45.83 6.48
N TYR A 224 3.85 46.18 7.24
CA TYR A 224 3.99 46.30 8.71
C TYR A 224 4.19 44.92 9.37
N PHE A 225 3.77 43.88 8.64
CA PHE A 225 4.00 42.47 8.93
C PHE A 225 5.40 41.96 8.50
N PHE A 226 6.30 42.81 7.99
CA PHE A 226 7.58 42.37 7.42
C PHE A 226 8.58 41.79 8.43
N LYS A 227 8.39 41.92 9.75
CA LYS A 227 9.30 41.28 10.72
C LYS A 227 9.01 39.78 10.87
N ALA A 228 7.74 39.43 11.03
CA ALA A 228 7.28 38.04 10.97
C ALA A 228 7.44 37.46 9.56
N ARG A 229 7.23 38.28 8.51
CA ARG A 229 7.50 37.90 7.13
C ARG A 229 9.00 37.78 6.84
N SER A 230 9.93 38.53 7.45
CA SER A 230 11.38 38.38 7.22
C SER A 230 11.93 37.10 7.87
N GLU A 231 11.42 36.74 9.05
CA GLU A 231 11.72 35.44 9.69
C GLU A 231 11.11 34.27 8.90
N ILE A 232 9.94 34.47 8.29
CA ILE A 232 9.29 33.50 7.40
C ILE A 232 9.87 33.58 5.95
N GLU A 233 10.42 34.69 5.48
CA GLU A 233 11.02 34.91 4.14
C GLU A 233 12.46 34.43 4.07
N GLY A 234 13.15 34.36 5.20
CA GLY A 234 14.29 33.45 5.35
C GLY A 234 13.91 32.01 4.93
N GLN A 235 12.65 31.62 5.11
CA GLN A 235 12.09 30.34 4.64
C GLN A 235 11.44 30.40 3.24
N PHE A 236 11.06 31.59 2.71
CA PHE A 236 10.37 31.78 1.41
C PHE A 236 11.16 32.54 0.31
N LYS A 237 12.50 32.43 0.25
CA LYS A 237 13.36 32.97 -0.84
C LYS A 237 13.12 32.40 -2.26
N LYS A 238 11.90 31.97 -2.64
CA LYS A 238 11.55 31.53 -4.01
C LYS A 238 10.28 32.22 -4.55
N LYS A 239 10.53 33.30 -5.32
CA LYS A 239 9.70 34.09 -6.30
C LYS A 239 8.17 33.89 -6.34
N GLU A 240 7.44 34.99 -6.36
CA GLU A 240 5.96 35.10 -6.30
C GLU A 240 5.19 34.44 -7.46
N GLY A 241 5.78 34.30 -8.66
CA GLY A 241 5.20 33.51 -9.76
C GLY A 241 5.06 32.01 -9.43
N THR A 242 5.88 31.52 -8.49
CA THR A 242 5.80 30.14 -8.02
C THR A 242 4.59 29.91 -7.12
N ARG A 243 4.01 30.92 -6.47
CA ARG A 243 2.89 30.73 -5.50
C ARG A 243 1.56 30.40 -6.16
N LYS A 244 1.21 31.08 -7.26
CA LYS A 244 0.02 30.76 -8.07
C LYS A 244 0.17 29.38 -8.73
N TYR A 245 1.38 29.08 -9.21
CA TYR A 245 1.75 27.75 -9.69
C TYR A 245 1.69 26.69 -8.58
N TRP A 246 2.15 26.97 -7.37
CA TRP A 246 2.13 26.04 -6.23
C TRP A 246 0.72 25.78 -5.72
N GLU A 247 -0.16 26.79 -5.67
CA GLU A 247 -1.57 26.60 -5.32
C GLU A 247 -2.31 25.79 -6.39
N GLU A 248 -2.06 26.07 -7.67
CA GLU A 248 -2.62 25.30 -8.78
C GLU A 248 -2.09 23.86 -8.80
N VAL A 249 -0.79 23.67 -8.58
CA VAL A 249 -0.13 22.35 -8.46
C VAL A 249 -0.65 21.60 -7.23
N LYS A 250 -0.89 22.29 -6.12
CA LYS A 250 -1.43 21.70 -4.89
C LYS A 250 -2.87 21.25 -5.08
N LEU A 251 -3.71 22.07 -5.72
CA LEU A 251 -5.07 21.72 -6.14
C LEU A 251 -5.07 20.49 -7.07
N LYS A 252 -4.21 20.47 -8.10
CA LYS A 252 -4.10 19.33 -9.02
C LYS A 252 -3.67 18.04 -8.32
N LYS A 253 -2.78 18.11 -7.31
CA LYS A 253 -2.42 16.94 -6.48
C LYS A 253 -3.60 16.46 -5.63
N ILE A 254 -4.32 17.37 -4.99
CA ILE A 254 -5.49 17.06 -4.14
C ILE A 254 -6.56 16.32 -4.95
N GLN A 255 -6.96 16.88 -6.11
CA GLN A 255 -7.94 16.27 -7.00
C GLN A 255 -7.55 14.84 -7.40
N LEU A 256 -6.26 14.59 -7.58
CA LEU A 256 -5.74 13.29 -7.99
C LEU A 256 -5.76 12.28 -6.82
N PHE A 257 -5.45 12.73 -5.60
CA PHE A 257 -5.60 11.91 -4.40
C PHE A 257 -7.06 11.58 -4.07
N GLU A 258 -7.97 12.55 -4.22
CA GLU A 258 -9.41 12.35 -4.03
C GLU A 258 -9.99 11.35 -5.04
N LYS A 259 -9.60 11.46 -6.33
CA LYS A 259 -9.96 10.47 -7.37
C LYS A 259 -9.50 9.05 -7.04
N CYS A 260 -8.41 8.91 -6.28
CA CYS A 260 -7.89 7.61 -5.83
C CYS A 260 -8.46 7.16 -4.48
N GLY A 261 -9.37 7.92 -3.86
CA GLY A 261 -10.00 7.58 -2.58
C GLY A 261 -9.09 7.71 -1.36
N PHE A 262 -8.08 8.59 -1.41
CA PHE A 262 -7.20 8.80 -0.25
C PHE A 262 -7.95 9.50 0.89
N GLN A 263 -7.72 9.05 2.12
CA GLN A 263 -8.20 9.72 3.32
C GLN A 263 -7.44 11.04 3.56
N GLU A 264 -8.12 12.02 4.15
CA GLU A 264 -7.60 13.37 4.44
C GLU A 264 -6.23 13.35 5.13
N LYS A 265 -6.05 12.49 6.14
CA LYS A 265 -4.77 12.28 6.83
C LYS A 265 -3.61 11.94 5.90
N ASN A 266 -3.84 11.10 4.89
CA ASN A 266 -2.82 10.72 3.91
C ASN A 266 -2.56 11.86 2.92
N ILE A 267 -3.61 12.59 2.54
CA ILE A 267 -3.53 13.75 1.64
C ILE A 267 -2.65 14.83 2.29
N GLN A 268 -2.95 15.23 3.53
CA GLN A 268 -2.16 16.20 4.28
C GLN A 268 -0.69 15.75 4.39
N LYS A 269 -0.44 14.48 4.75
CA LYS A 269 0.92 13.92 4.85
C LYS A 269 1.73 14.07 3.56
N PHE A 270 1.15 13.80 2.39
CA PHE A 270 1.87 13.90 1.10
C PHE A 270 1.93 15.32 0.54
N LEU A 271 0.99 16.19 0.89
CA LEU A 271 0.97 17.60 0.47
C LEU A 271 2.11 18.42 1.08
N TYR A 272 2.53 18.13 2.31
CA TYR A 272 3.62 18.84 2.99
C TYR A 272 5.01 18.28 2.69
N ILE A 273 5.13 17.24 1.87
CA ILE A 273 6.43 16.70 1.46
C ILE A 273 6.89 17.41 0.19
N ASP A 274 7.83 18.35 0.34
CA ASP A 274 8.40 19.16 -0.75
C ASP A 274 8.97 18.35 -1.93
N LYS A 275 9.36 17.10 -1.69
CA LYS A 275 9.96 16.22 -2.71
C LYS A 275 8.95 15.61 -3.68
N LEU A 276 7.63 15.67 -3.42
CA LEU A 276 6.63 15.11 -4.31
C LEU A 276 6.27 16.09 -5.43
N ASN A 277 6.85 15.96 -6.61
CA ASN A 277 6.46 16.78 -7.77
C ASN A 277 5.11 16.29 -8.36
N TYR A 278 4.26 17.20 -8.87
CA TYR A 278 3.00 16.83 -9.53
C TYR A 278 3.24 15.99 -10.77
N LYS A 279 4.29 16.30 -11.56
CA LYS A 279 4.65 15.49 -12.74
C LYS A 279 4.90 14.03 -12.35
N THR A 280 5.61 13.80 -11.25
CA THR A 280 5.89 12.47 -10.71
C THR A 280 4.62 11.77 -10.20
N LEU A 281 3.74 12.49 -9.49
CA LEU A 281 2.47 11.95 -9.02
C LEU A 281 1.54 11.56 -10.18
N HIS A 282 1.47 12.41 -11.21
CA HIS A 282 0.66 12.16 -12.39
C HIS A 282 1.23 11.01 -13.23
N GLU A 283 2.55 10.90 -13.34
CA GLU A 283 3.21 9.79 -14.04
C GLU A 283 2.91 8.43 -13.38
N ILE A 284 2.99 8.31 -12.05
CA ILE A 284 2.64 7.06 -11.37
C ILE A 284 1.13 6.77 -11.41
N TYR A 285 0.31 7.82 -11.49
CA TYR A 285 -1.15 7.70 -11.61
C TYR A 285 -1.57 7.16 -12.97
N GLU A 286 -1.08 7.74 -14.06
CA GLU A 286 -1.34 7.25 -15.42
C GLU A 286 -0.81 5.82 -15.58
N TYR A 287 0.35 5.53 -14.98
CA TYR A 287 0.92 4.19 -14.96
C TYR A 287 0.03 3.17 -14.20
N ALA A 288 -0.51 3.53 -13.03
CA ALA A 288 -1.43 2.69 -12.28
C ALA A 288 -2.78 2.51 -13.00
N ARG A 289 -3.29 3.59 -13.61
CA ARG A 289 -4.53 3.58 -14.39
C ARG A 289 -4.42 2.71 -15.63
N GLY A 290 -3.27 2.70 -16.32
CA GLY A 290 -2.98 1.79 -17.43
C GLY A 290 -2.99 0.31 -17.03
N LEU A 291 -2.87 0.00 -15.74
CA LEU A 291 -3.00 -1.34 -15.16
C LEU A 291 -4.35 -1.56 -14.45
N ASN A 292 -5.33 -0.66 -14.60
CA ASN A 292 -6.63 -0.66 -13.92
C ASN A 292 -6.52 -0.69 -12.37
N LEU A 293 -5.51 -0.03 -11.80
CA LEU A 293 -5.31 0.07 -10.36
C LEU A 293 -5.41 1.52 -9.87
N ASN A 294 -5.95 1.69 -8.66
CA ASN A 294 -5.90 2.96 -7.95
C ASN A 294 -4.57 3.11 -7.18
N LEU A 295 -4.07 4.33 -7.08
CA LEU A 295 -2.91 4.63 -6.23
C LEU A 295 -3.23 4.35 -4.76
N THR A 296 -2.20 4.01 -4.00
CA THR A 296 -2.25 3.86 -2.53
C THR A 296 -1.18 4.73 -1.88
N PRO A 297 -1.33 5.06 -0.57
CA PRO A 297 -0.33 5.81 0.18
C PRO A 297 1.10 5.25 0.09
N ARG A 298 1.23 3.92 -0.05
CA ARG A 298 2.54 3.27 -0.17
C ARG A 298 3.22 3.56 -1.51
N ASP A 299 2.50 3.57 -2.62
CA ASP A 299 3.07 3.88 -3.94
C ASP A 299 3.64 5.29 -3.97
N VAL A 300 2.90 6.24 -3.43
CA VAL A 300 3.31 7.66 -3.33
C VAL A 300 4.54 7.81 -2.43
N SER A 301 4.57 7.08 -1.32
CA SER A 301 5.74 7.04 -0.43
C SER A 301 6.98 6.45 -1.11
N LEU A 302 6.82 5.45 -1.97
CA LEU A 302 7.91 4.87 -2.75
C LEU A 302 8.37 5.78 -3.87
N ALA A 303 7.45 6.54 -4.48
CA ALA A 303 7.76 7.51 -5.53
C ALA A 303 8.70 8.61 -5.03
N LEU A 304 8.55 9.01 -3.76
CA LEU A 304 9.49 9.92 -3.07
C LEU A 304 10.94 9.40 -3.01
N ARG A 305 11.12 8.07 -3.06
CA ARG A 305 12.44 7.40 -3.08
C ARG A 305 12.92 7.06 -4.50
N GLY A 306 12.08 7.30 -5.51
CA GLY A 306 12.34 7.04 -6.92
C GLY A 306 11.08 6.57 -7.65
N VAL A 307 10.78 7.21 -8.79
CA VAL A 307 9.60 6.89 -9.63
C VAL A 307 9.58 5.43 -10.05
N GLN A 308 10.74 4.87 -10.41
CA GLN A 308 10.85 3.47 -10.81
C GLN A 308 10.43 2.51 -9.68
N LYS A 309 10.79 2.79 -8.43
CA LYS A 309 10.39 1.96 -7.28
C LYS A 309 8.88 1.97 -7.04
N ALA A 310 8.22 3.09 -7.32
CA ALA A 310 6.76 3.16 -7.27
C ALA A 310 6.13 2.38 -8.41
N LYS A 311 6.62 2.52 -9.65
CA LYS A 311 6.15 1.73 -10.80
C LYS A 311 6.34 0.23 -10.57
N ASP A 312 7.46 -0.17 -9.98
CA ASP A 312 7.76 -1.58 -9.65
C ASP A 312 6.77 -2.11 -8.60
N HIS A 313 6.47 -1.34 -7.55
CA HIS A 313 5.46 -1.71 -6.55
C HIS A 313 4.02 -1.73 -7.11
N ILE A 314 3.68 -0.78 -7.98
CA ILE A 314 2.39 -0.74 -8.69
C ILE A 314 2.27 -1.96 -9.62
N LYS A 315 3.36 -2.33 -10.32
CA LYS A 315 3.46 -3.57 -11.10
C LYS A 315 3.25 -4.80 -10.21
N GLU A 316 3.94 -4.90 -9.07
CA GLU A 316 3.78 -6.02 -8.12
C GLU A 316 2.33 -6.14 -7.62
N ARG A 317 1.66 -5.01 -7.35
CA ARG A 317 0.23 -4.99 -6.99
C ARG A 317 -0.69 -5.35 -8.14
N GLY A 318 -0.32 -5.00 -9.37
CA GLY A 318 -0.99 -5.44 -10.58
C GLY A 318 -0.74 -6.90 -10.92
N GLY A 319 0.00 -7.63 -10.06
CA GLY A 319 0.31 -9.02 -10.27
C GLY A 319 1.53 -9.24 -11.15
N PHE A 320 2.33 -8.23 -11.51
CA PHE A 320 3.55 -8.44 -12.28
C PHE A 320 4.74 -8.72 -11.36
N LEU A 321 5.40 -9.87 -11.53
CA LEU A 321 6.63 -10.19 -10.81
C LEU A 321 7.76 -9.27 -11.28
N MET A 322 8.52 -8.68 -10.35
CA MET A 322 9.64 -7.78 -10.65
C MET A 322 10.90 -8.16 -9.84
N GLY A 323 12.05 -7.63 -10.27
CA GLY A 323 13.33 -7.78 -9.57
C GLY A 323 13.76 -9.25 -9.42
N SER A 324 14.07 -9.66 -8.18
CA SER A 324 14.52 -11.03 -7.90
C SER A 324 13.44 -12.08 -8.14
N ARG A 325 12.15 -11.72 -8.06
CA ARG A 325 11.05 -12.67 -8.31
C ARG A 325 10.87 -12.93 -9.80
N LYS A 326 11.04 -11.89 -10.64
CA LYS A 326 11.02 -12.07 -12.09
C LYS A 326 12.19 -12.93 -12.56
N LYS A 327 13.41 -12.62 -12.08
CA LYS A 327 14.60 -13.47 -12.34
C LYS A 327 14.41 -14.92 -11.90
N PHE A 328 13.70 -15.14 -10.80
CA PHE A 328 13.39 -16.48 -10.33
C PHE A 328 12.33 -17.18 -11.21
N GLN A 329 11.28 -16.47 -11.64
CA GLN A 329 10.33 -16.99 -12.63
C GLN A 329 11.04 -17.37 -13.93
N ASP A 330 11.89 -16.48 -14.47
CA ASP A 330 12.61 -16.71 -15.72
C ASP A 330 13.52 -17.94 -15.59
N ARG A 331 14.21 -18.10 -14.46
CA ARG A 331 14.97 -19.33 -14.16
C ARG A 331 14.09 -20.59 -14.11
N LEU A 332 12.88 -20.52 -13.54
CA LEU A 332 11.97 -21.67 -13.52
C LEU A 332 11.48 -22.02 -14.94
N ILE A 333 11.22 -21.01 -15.77
CA ILE A 333 10.84 -21.21 -17.17
C ILE A 333 12.01 -21.84 -17.96
N GLU A 334 13.26 -21.39 -17.74
CA GLU A 334 14.46 -22.02 -18.31
C GLU A 334 14.62 -23.49 -17.87
N LEU A 335 14.18 -23.82 -16.65
CA LEU A 335 14.16 -25.19 -16.14
C LEU A 335 13.00 -26.04 -16.69
N GLY A 336 12.07 -25.45 -17.45
CA GLY A 336 10.99 -26.15 -18.12
C GLY A 336 9.66 -26.16 -17.37
N PHE A 337 9.47 -25.29 -16.36
CA PHE A 337 8.17 -25.11 -15.70
C PHE A 337 7.17 -24.43 -16.64
N ASP A 338 5.89 -24.73 -16.46
CA ASP A 338 4.82 -23.99 -17.12
C ASP A 338 4.83 -22.52 -16.69
N GLU A 339 4.54 -21.60 -17.62
CA GLU A 339 4.59 -20.15 -17.32
C GLU A 339 3.68 -19.75 -16.16
N GLN A 340 2.51 -20.39 -16.03
CA GLN A 340 1.56 -20.11 -14.95
C GLN A 340 2.07 -20.62 -13.62
N ASN A 341 2.61 -21.83 -13.58
CA ASN A 341 3.15 -22.42 -12.36
C ASN A 341 4.44 -21.72 -11.92
N ALA A 342 5.35 -21.41 -12.84
CA ALA A 342 6.54 -20.61 -12.59
C ALA A 342 6.17 -19.26 -11.98
N TYR A 343 5.13 -18.63 -12.51
CA TYR A 343 4.58 -17.39 -11.95
C TYR A 343 4.04 -17.58 -10.53
N GLN A 344 3.21 -18.61 -10.28
CA GLN A 344 2.64 -18.88 -8.97
C GLN A 344 3.73 -19.17 -7.91
N ILE A 345 4.70 -20.00 -8.26
CA ILE A 345 5.85 -20.35 -7.40
C ILE A 345 6.65 -19.09 -7.09
N ALA A 346 7.01 -18.29 -8.10
CA ALA A 346 7.80 -17.09 -7.89
C ALA A 346 7.05 -15.97 -7.14
N ARG A 347 5.70 -15.98 -7.16
CA ARG A 347 4.85 -15.09 -6.37
C ARG A 347 4.80 -15.50 -4.90
N GLN A 348 4.69 -16.80 -4.62
CA GLN A 348 4.46 -17.32 -3.27
C GLN A 348 5.76 -17.65 -2.52
N ALA A 349 6.83 -18.00 -3.21
CA ALA A 349 8.10 -18.37 -2.60
C ALA A 349 8.75 -17.20 -1.86
N LYS A 350 9.25 -17.48 -0.64
CA LYS A 350 10.12 -16.56 0.10
C LYS A 350 11.50 -16.56 -0.56
N LYS A 351 12.14 -15.37 -0.66
CA LYS A 351 13.43 -15.17 -1.35
C LYS A 351 14.53 -16.15 -0.90
N ALA A 352 14.54 -16.56 0.37
CA ALA A 352 15.51 -17.51 0.91
C ALA A 352 15.38 -18.93 0.32
N ASN A 353 14.19 -19.30 -0.16
CA ASN A 353 13.87 -20.66 -0.60
C ASN A 353 13.98 -20.83 -2.12
N ASN A 354 14.24 -19.74 -2.86
CA ASN A 354 14.31 -19.77 -4.33
C ASN A 354 15.37 -20.78 -4.83
N HIS A 355 16.53 -20.82 -4.17
CA HIS A 355 17.59 -21.76 -4.54
C HIS A 355 17.14 -23.20 -4.25
N GLN A 356 16.50 -23.44 -3.09
CA GLN A 356 16.09 -24.78 -2.68
C GLN A 356 15.08 -25.39 -3.65
N ILE A 357 14.14 -24.62 -4.18
CA ILE A 357 13.14 -25.12 -5.13
C ILE A 357 13.80 -25.48 -6.46
N ALA A 358 14.62 -24.58 -7.02
CA ALA A 358 15.32 -24.83 -8.27
C ALA A 358 16.28 -26.02 -8.16
N GLU A 359 17.11 -26.04 -7.11
CA GLU A 359 18.05 -27.14 -6.85
C GLU A 359 17.34 -28.45 -6.57
N SER A 360 16.20 -28.45 -5.85
CA SER A 360 15.45 -29.68 -5.59
C SER A 360 14.82 -30.23 -6.87
N TYR A 361 14.34 -29.36 -7.76
CA TYR A 361 13.81 -29.76 -9.06
C TYR A 361 14.91 -30.31 -9.97
N GLU A 362 16.01 -29.57 -10.14
CA GLU A 362 17.20 -30.00 -10.88
C GLU A 362 17.71 -31.33 -10.33
N ARG A 363 17.84 -31.45 -9.01
CA ARG A 363 18.28 -32.68 -8.34
C ARG A 363 17.28 -33.81 -8.52
N ALA A 364 15.98 -33.55 -8.51
CA ALA A 364 14.97 -34.60 -8.73
C ALA A 364 15.06 -35.14 -10.16
N LEU A 365 15.27 -34.27 -11.16
CA LEU A 365 15.50 -34.67 -12.54
C LEU A 365 16.86 -35.36 -12.73
N GLU A 366 17.91 -34.91 -12.04
CA GLU A 366 19.23 -35.54 -12.05
C GLU A 366 19.19 -36.94 -11.44
N VAL A 367 18.57 -37.08 -10.26
CA VAL A 367 18.33 -38.37 -9.61
C VAL A 367 17.48 -39.25 -10.51
N ALA A 368 16.51 -38.69 -11.22
CA ALA A 368 15.83 -39.42 -12.26
C ALA A 368 16.87 -39.91 -13.30
N ARG A 369 17.64 -39.05 -13.95
CA ARG A 369 18.63 -39.46 -14.97
C ARG A 369 19.63 -40.54 -14.49
N GLN A 370 20.11 -40.41 -13.26
CA GLN A 370 21.19 -41.21 -12.70
C GLN A 370 20.71 -42.49 -11.99
N GLU A 371 19.54 -42.46 -11.35
CA GLU A 371 18.99 -43.56 -10.56
C GLU A 371 17.75 -44.23 -11.20
N ILE A 372 17.28 -43.79 -12.38
CA ILE A 372 16.25 -44.51 -13.16
C ILE A 372 16.86 -45.72 -13.88
N TYR A 373 17.14 -46.78 -13.14
CA TYR A 373 17.27 -48.09 -13.76
C TYR A 373 16.07 -48.99 -13.40
N TRP A 374 15.27 -48.60 -12.41
CA TRP A 374 14.11 -49.35 -11.93
C TRP A 374 12.76 -48.92 -12.51
N TYR A 375 12.62 -47.62 -12.76
CA TYR A 375 11.34 -47.04 -13.16
C TYR A 375 11.18 -46.95 -14.68
N ARG A 376 12.28 -47.09 -15.44
CA ARG A 376 12.30 -46.98 -16.91
C ARG A 376 11.64 -45.71 -17.45
N VAL A 377 11.49 -44.70 -16.60
CA VAL A 377 10.91 -43.42 -16.97
C VAL A 377 11.99 -42.60 -17.66
N PRO A 378 11.85 -42.19 -18.92
CA PRO A 378 12.84 -41.29 -19.50
C PRO A 378 12.82 -39.94 -18.78
N PRO A 379 13.96 -39.26 -18.63
CA PRO A 379 14.00 -37.93 -18.03
C PRO A 379 13.25 -36.87 -18.85
N GLN A 380 12.95 -37.16 -20.11
CA GLN A 380 12.07 -36.36 -20.98
C GLN A 380 10.58 -36.66 -20.79
N ASN A 381 10.20 -37.53 -19.84
CA ASN A 381 8.79 -37.81 -19.55
C ASN A 381 8.12 -36.54 -19.01
N GLU A 382 7.23 -35.97 -19.83
CA GLU A 382 6.48 -34.75 -19.50
C GLU A 382 5.56 -34.94 -18.30
N GLN A 383 5.01 -36.13 -18.08
CA GLN A 383 4.18 -36.42 -16.92
C GLN A 383 5.01 -36.36 -15.63
N LEU A 384 6.20 -36.98 -15.61
CA LEU A 384 7.08 -36.92 -14.44
C LEU A 384 7.51 -35.48 -14.12
N LYS A 385 7.85 -34.68 -15.14
CA LYS A 385 8.21 -33.27 -14.95
C LYS A 385 7.06 -32.50 -14.32
N ARG A 386 5.83 -32.67 -14.83
CA ARG A 386 4.62 -32.04 -14.28
C ARG A 386 4.35 -32.47 -12.85
N ASP A 387 4.49 -33.77 -12.55
CA ASP A 387 4.28 -34.29 -11.19
C ASP A 387 5.28 -33.70 -10.19
N ILE A 388 6.57 -33.58 -10.56
CA ILE A 388 7.62 -32.96 -9.73
C ILE A 388 7.35 -31.46 -9.58
N GLU A 389 6.99 -30.79 -10.67
CA GLU A 389 6.61 -29.37 -10.66
C GLU A 389 5.41 -29.10 -9.74
N GLU A 390 4.41 -29.97 -9.73
CA GLU A 390 3.27 -29.86 -8.81
C GLU A 390 3.73 -30.01 -7.35
N GLN A 391 4.69 -30.89 -7.05
CA GLN A 391 5.27 -30.97 -5.72
C GLN A 391 6.01 -29.68 -5.33
N CYS A 392 6.70 -29.04 -6.28
CA CYS A 392 7.34 -27.75 -6.06
C CYS A 392 6.33 -26.65 -5.73
N LEU A 393 5.16 -26.66 -6.38
CA LEU A 393 4.07 -25.72 -6.12
C LEU A 393 3.41 -25.97 -4.75
N GLN A 394 3.15 -27.22 -4.40
CA GLN A 394 2.49 -27.59 -3.15
C GLN A 394 3.39 -27.38 -1.91
N HIS A 395 4.70 -27.61 -2.02
CA HIS A 395 5.61 -27.70 -0.86
C HIS A 395 6.75 -26.68 -0.89
N LEU A 396 6.51 -25.44 -1.34
CA LEU A 396 7.51 -24.38 -1.58
C LEU A 396 8.76 -24.38 -0.67
N SER A 397 8.59 -24.33 0.67
CA SER A 397 9.72 -24.26 1.62
C SER A 397 10.29 -25.61 2.04
N THR A 398 9.61 -26.70 1.71
CA THR A 398 9.91 -28.06 2.18
C THR A 398 10.02 -29.04 1.03
N VAL A 399 10.12 -28.56 -0.23
CA VAL A 399 10.18 -29.38 -1.45
C VAL A 399 11.22 -30.49 -1.32
N ARG A 400 12.43 -30.15 -0.87
CA ARG A 400 13.51 -31.12 -0.63
C ARG A 400 13.10 -32.24 0.32
N ILE A 401 12.54 -31.89 1.47
CA ILE A 401 12.09 -32.83 2.50
C ILE A 401 11.00 -33.74 1.94
N HIS A 402 10.07 -33.19 1.18
CA HIS A 402 8.97 -33.97 0.61
C HIS A 402 9.43 -34.91 -0.51
N LEU A 403 10.23 -34.40 -1.45
CA LEU A 403 10.71 -35.20 -2.57
C LEU A 403 11.66 -36.30 -2.12
N PHE A 404 12.64 -35.98 -1.28
CA PHE A 404 13.72 -36.90 -0.92
C PHE A 404 13.48 -37.57 0.44
N ASP A 405 13.43 -36.81 1.54
CA ASP A 405 13.41 -37.39 2.89
C ASP A 405 12.12 -38.17 3.20
N ARG A 406 10.98 -37.74 2.64
CA ARG A 406 9.68 -38.43 2.75
C ARG A 406 9.40 -39.38 1.57
N GLY A 407 10.34 -39.52 0.65
CA GLY A 407 10.25 -40.46 -0.47
C GLY A 407 9.15 -40.18 -1.50
N ARG A 408 8.64 -38.94 -1.63
CA ARG A 408 7.61 -38.65 -2.66
C ARG A 408 8.12 -38.83 -4.07
N LEU A 409 9.39 -38.49 -4.34
CA LEU A 409 10.00 -38.72 -5.66
C LEU A 409 9.96 -40.21 -6.02
N ASN A 410 10.28 -41.08 -5.06
CA ASN A 410 10.21 -42.53 -5.24
C ASN A 410 8.80 -43.00 -5.61
N LYS A 411 7.77 -42.43 -4.97
CA LYS A 411 6.37 -42.71 -5.27
C LYS A 411 5.96 -42.25 -6.68
N LEU A 412 6.36 -41.05 -7.10
CA LEU A 412 6.06 -40.52 -8.44
C LEU A 412 6.72 -41.36 -9.53
N LEU A 413 7.98 -41.73 -9.33
CA LEU A 413 8.70 -42.60 -10.24
C LEU A 413 8.04 -43.98 -10.33
N LEU A 414 7.59 -44.53 -9.19
CA LEU A 414 6.84 -45.79 -9.15
C LEU A 414 5.53 -45.71 -9.94
N GLN A 415 4.76 -44.64 -9.76
CA GLN A 415 3.51 -44.46 -10.49
C GLN A 415 3.73 -44.41 -12.01
N ASN A 416 4.76 -43.69 -12.46
CA ASN A 416 5.11 -43.61 -13.88
C ASN A 416 5.69 -44.93 -14.43
N GLY A 417 6.48 -45.67 -13.63
CA GLY A 417 7.09 -46.93 -14.04
C GLY A 417 6.18 -48.16 -13.96
N LYS A 418 5.08 -48.10 -13.19
CA LYS A 418 4.13 -49.21 -13.00
C LYS A 418 3.60 -49.79 -14.30
N GLN A 419 3.24 -48.94 -15.26
CA GLN A 419 2.70 -49.40 -16.54
C GLN A 419 3.72 -50.26 -17.30
N LEU A 420 5.00 -49.87 -17.29
CA LEU A 420 6.06 -50.61 -17.97
C LEU A 420 6.32 -51.98 -17.33
N ILE A 421 6.25 -52.06 -15.99
CA ILE A 421 6.36 -53.32 -15.26
C ILE A 421 5.15 -54.21 -15.57
N ARG A 422 3.95 -53.63 -15.63
CA ARG A 422 2.70 -54.33 -15.98
C ARG A 422 2.76 -54.95 -17.36
N ASP A 423 3.14 -54.17 -18.37
CA ASP A 423 3.23 -54.63 -19.76
C ASP A 423 4.22 -55.78 -19.90
N TYR A 424 5.35 -55.71 -19.17
CA TYR A 424 6.32 -56.80 -19.10
C TYR A 424 5.74 -58.07 -18.46
N LEU A 425 5.05 -57.94 -17.32
CA LEU A 425 4.44 -59.06 -16.62
C LEU A 425 3.39 -59.76 -17.50
N ILE A 426 2.53 -58.99 -18.17
CA ILE A 426 1.50 -59.51 -19.09
C ILE A 426 2.16 -60.28 -20.24
N ARG A 427 3.24 -59.75 -20.81
CA ARG A 427 3.94 -60.43 -21.90
C ARG A 427 4.56 -61.76 -21.47
N VAL A 428 5.16 -61.82 -20.28
CA VAL A 428 5.89 -63.02 -19.83
C VAL A 428 4.96 -64.09 -19.26
N TYR A 429 3.87 -63.68 -18.60
CA TYR A 429 3.00 -64.57 -17.83
C TYR A 429 1.54 -64.62 -18.31
N GLY A 430 1.15 -63.81 -19.29
CA GLY A 430 -0.24 -63.69 -19.80
C GLY A 430 -1.06 -62.60 -19.11
N GLU A 431 -2.20 -62.23 -19.70
CA GLU A 431 -3.08 -61.16 -19.19
C GLU A 431 -3.65 -61.45 -17.79
N GLU A 432 -3.88 -62.72 -17.47
CA GLU A 432 -4.40 -63.20 -16.18
C GLU A 432 -3.49 -62.85 -14.99
N VAL A 433 -2.23 -62.47 -15.24
CA VAL A 433 -1.29 -62.06 -14.19
C VAL A 433 -1.80 -60.86 -13.38
N VAL A 434 -2.60 -59.99 -14.01
CA VAL A 434 -3.20 -58.79 -13.39
C VAL A 434 -4.25 -59.17 -12.34
N ASP A 435 -4.96 -60.28 -12.55
CA ASP A 435 -6.06 -60.73 -11.69
C ASP A 435 -5.55 -61.50 -10.46
N LEU A 436 -4.24 -61.78 -10.38
CA LEU A 436 -3.64 -62.42 -9.22
C LEU A 436 -3.75 -61.49 -8.00
N HIS A 437 -4.24 -62.03 -6.88
CA HIS A 437 -4.33 -61.30 -5.61
C HIS A 437 -2.97 -60.72 -5.15
N CYS A 438 -1.86 -61.31 -5.59
CA CYS A 438 -0.52 -60.85 -5.25
C CYS A 438 0.10 -59.86 -6.26
N TYR A 439 -0.62 -59.49 -7.32
CA TYR A 439 -0.15 -58.64 -8.41
C TYR A 439 0.42 -57.30 -7.93
N PHE A 440 -0.22 -56.65 -6.96
CA PHE A 440 0.28 -55.40 -6.37
C PHE A 440 1.69 -55.51 -5.74
N ARG A 441 2.12 -56.72 -5.37
CA ARG A 441 3.47 -56.97 -4.84
C ARG A 441 4.53 -57.12 -5.94
N LEU A 442 4.10 -57.45 -7.16
CA LEU A 442 4.96 -57.57 -8.35
C LEU A 442 5.27 -56.21 -8.97
N GLU A 443 4.47 -55.19 -8.68
CA GLU A 443 4.73 -53.79 -9.02
C GLU A 443 5.85 -53.18 -8.15
N THR A 444 6.83 -53.98 -7.75
CA THR A 444 8.02 -53.50 -7.08
C THR A 444 9.23 -53.80 -7.94
N VAL A 445 10.09 -52.81 -7.95
CA VAL A 445 11.42 -52.80 -8.50
C VAL A 445 12.23 -54.09 -8.20
N HIS A 446 12.23 -54.53 -6.94
CA HIS A 446 12.93 -55.74 -6.52
C HIS A 446 12.37 -57.03 -7.13
N GLN A 447 11.05 -57.08 -7.40
CA GLN A 447 10.44 -58.24 -8.06
C GLN A 447 10.73 -58.25 -9.55
N TYR A 448 10.75 -57.08 -10.18
CA TYR A 448 11.19 -56.93 -11.57
C TYR A 448 12.62 -57.46 -11.78
N PHE A 449 13.54 -57.14 -10.86
CA PHE A 449 14.90 -57.65 -10.88
C PHE A 449 14.97 -59.18 -10.84
N LYS A 450 14.24 -59.80 -9.89
CA LYS A 450 14.18 -61.26 -9.80
C LYS A 450 13.70 -61.87 -11.12
N LEU A 451 12.70 -61.28 -11.77
CA LEU A 451 12.23 -61.76 -13.07
C LEU A 451 13.34 -61.75 -14.12
N LYS A 452 14.09 -60.66 -14.23
CA LYS A 452 15.20 -60.56 -15.20
C LYS A 452 16.34 -61.52 -14.90
N PHE A 453 16.66 -61.71 -13.62
CA PHE A 453 17.60 -62.75 -13.19
C PHE A 453 17.16 -64.12 -13.72
N PHE A 454 15.92 -64.52 -13.43
CA PHE A 454 15.41 -65.84 -13.82
C PHE A 454 15.25 -65.97 -15.33
N GLN A 455 14.94 -64.89 -16.06
CA GLN A 455 14.89 -64.89 -17.52
C GLN A 455 16.25 -65.16 -18.17
N TYR A 456 17.34 -64.58 -17.62
CA TYR A 456 18.66 -64.62 -18.26
C TYR A 456 19.58 -65.73 -17.73
N HIS A 457 19.46 -66.09 -16.46
CA HIS A 457 20.37 -67.01 -15.78
C HIS A 457 19.79 -68.38 -15.47
N ARG A 458 18.46 -68.55 -15.51
CA ARG A 458 17.78 -69.82 -15.20
C ARG A 458 16.92 -70.24 -16.39
N ASP A 459 16.90 -71.54 -16.70
CA ASP A 459 16.22 -72.04 -17.91
C ASP A 459 14.69 -72.05 -17.79
N LYS A 460 14.15 -71.98 -16.56
CA LYS A 460 12.71 -71.94 -16.30
C LYS A 460 12.36 -70.72 -15.45
N LEU A 461 11.46 -69.89 -15.98
CA LEU A 461 10.86 -68.79 -15.23
C LEU A 461 9.99 -69.39 -14.11
N PRO A 462 10.24 -69.06 -12.83
CA PRO A 462 9.40 -69.52 -11.73
C PRO A 462 7.99 -68.92 -11.86
N SER A 463 7.01 -69.60 -11.28
CA SER A 463 5.66 -69.05 -11.15
C SER A 463 5.68 -67.78 -10.30
N VAL A 464 4.69 -66.91 -10.50
CA VAL A 464 4.51 -65.68 -9.71
C VAL A 464 4.50 -65.96 -8.20
N SER A 465 3.87 -67.07 -7.78
CA SER A 465 3.83 -67.49 -6.37
C SER A 465 5.22 -67.82 -5.83
N GLU A 466 6.04 -68.51 -6.62
CA GLU A 466 7.41 -68.88 -6.23
C GLU A 466 8.32 -67.65 -6.17
N LEU A 467 8.21 -66.75 -7.14
CA LEU A 467 9.02 -65.53 -7.19
C LEU A 467 8.83 -64.64 -5.93
N ILE A 468 7.58 -64.50 -5.49
CA ILE A 468 7.23 -63.68 -4.31
C ILE A 468 7.73 -64.35 -3.02
N LYS A 469 7.78 -65.68 -2.96
CA LYS A 469 8.25 -66.43 -1.79
C LYS A 469 9.76 -66.33 -1.57
N ILE A 470 10.55 -66.03 -2.60
CA ILE A 470 11.99 -65.83 -2.45
C ILE A 470 12.24 -64.55 -1.65
N SER A 471 12.81 -64.66 -0.45
CA SER A 471 13.17 -63.49 0.34
C SER A 471 14.40 -62.76 -0.23
N ARG A 472 14.64 -61.51 0.16
CA ARG A 472 15.84 -60.76 -0.27
C ARG A 472 17.13 -61.40 0.22
N LYS A 473 17.13 -61.91 1.45
CA LYS A 473 18.26 -62.63 2.05
C LYS A 473 18.60 -63.91 1.28
N ASP A 474 17.58 -64.67 0.87
CA ASP A 474 17.79 -65.92 0.13
C ASP A 474 18.19 -65.66 -1.33
N PHE A 475 17.87 -64.48 -1.85
CA PHE A 475 18.20 -64.08 -3.22
C PHE A 475 19.64 -63.59 -3.38
N GLN A 476 20.23 -63.01 -2.34
CA GLN A 476 21.57 -62.44 -2.37
C GLN A 476 22.65 -63.44 -2.88
N PRO A 477 22.74 -64.68 -2.38
CA PRO A 477 23.72 -65.65 -2.90
C PRO A 477 23.54 -65.96 -4.39
N MET A 478 22.28 -66.03 -4.85
CA MET A 478 21.97 -66.30 -6.25
C MET A 478 22.47 -65.17 -7.16
N ILE A 479 22.36 -63.91 -6.70
CA ILE A 479 22.83 -62.74 -7.44
C ILE A 479 24.34 -62.70 -7.58
N ILE A 480 25.07 -63.00 -6.51
CA ILE A 480 26.54 -63.06 -6.54
C ILE A 480 27.01 -64.14 -7.52
N GLU A 481 26.36 -65.31 -7.52
CA GLU A 481 26.65 -66.39 -8.47
C GLU A 481 26.37 -65.97 -9.92
N ALA A 482 25.25 -65.31 -10.18
CA ALA A 482 24.92 -64.81 -11.51
C ALA A 482 25.88 -63.71 -11.97
N PHE A 483 26.31 -62.82 -11.08
CA PHE A 483 27.32 -61.81 -11.39
C PHE A 483 28.62 -62.46 -11.87
N ASN A 484 29.16 -63.40 -11.10
CA ASN A 484 30.37 -64.13 -11.47
C ASN A 484 30.22 -64.85 -12.81
N THR A 485 29.07 -65.49 -13.02
CA THR A 485 28.75 -66.16 -14.28
C THR A 485 28.65 -65.17 -15.44
N TYR A 486 28.03 -64.00 -15.22
CA TYR A 486 27.86 -62.95 -16.22
C TYR A 486 29.21 -62.38 -16.66
N VAL A 487 30.04 -61.98 -15.69
CA VAL A 487 31.40 -61.45 -15.91
C VAL A 487 32.24 -62.45 -16.69
N LYS A 488 32.21 -63.73 -16.31
CA LYS A 488 32.91 -64.81 -17.03
C LYS A 488 32.40 -65.02 -18.45
N LYS A 489 31.07 -65.10 -18.64
CA LYS A 489 30.44 -65.29 -19.97
C LYS A 489 30.74 -64.12 -20.91
N ARG A 490 30.76 -62.89 -20.40
CA ARG A 490 31.03 -61.66 -21.16
C ARG A 490 32.50 -61.29 -21.26
N ARG A 491 33.40 -62.04 -20.60
CA ARG A 491 34.85 -61.79 -20.53
C ARG A 491 35.19 -60.36 -20.06
N LEU A 492 34.46 -59.89 -19.05
CA LEU A 492 34.65 -58.56 -18.49
C LEU A 492 35.77 -58.58 -17.45
N HIS A 493 36.64 -57.57 -17.48
CA HIS A 493 37.64 -57.29 -16.46
C HIS A 493 37.18 -56.04 -15.72
N LEU A 494 36.71 -56.22 -14.49
CA LEU A 494 36.17 -55.15 -13.66
C LEU A 494 37.27 -54.62 -12.74
N PRO A 495 37.56 -53.30 -12.75
CA PRO A 495 38.44 -52.68 -11.78
C PRO A 495 37.84 -52.80 -10.37
N ASP A 496 38.66 -53.09 -9.35
CA ASP A 496 38.22 -53.09 -7.95
C ASP A 496 37.63 -51.74 -7.54
N SER A 497 38.19 -50.65 -8.06
CA SER A 497 37.67 -49.30 -7.84
C SER A 497 36.21 -49.12 -8.25
N LEU A 498 35.76 -49.75 -9.34
CA LEU A 498 34.36 -49.68 -9.77
C LEU A 498 33.43 -50.37 -8.75
N MET A 499 33.83 -51.54 -8.26
CA MET A 499 33.03 -52.28 -7.28
C MET A 499 32.99 -51.56 -5.93
N ASP A 500 34.11 -50.97 -5.51
CA ASP A 500 34.19 -50.13 -4.31
C ASP A 500 33.34 -48.87 -4.44
N ASP A 501 33.33 -48.23 -5.62
CA ASP A 501 32.48 -47.07 -5.89
C ASP A 501 30.99 -47.43 -5.84
N LEU A 502 30.60 -48.57 -6.41
CA LEU A 502 29.23 -49.07 -6.34
C LEU A 502 28.81 -49.46 -4.91
N ALA A 503 29.73 -50.00 -4.11
CA ALA A 503 29.48 -50.32 -2.72
C ALA A 503 29.28 -49.05 -1.87
N ARG A 504 30.10 -48.02 -2.09
CA ARG A 504 30.04 -46.74 -1.36
C ARG A 504 28.90 -45.83 -1.81
N HIS A 505 28.45 -45.96 -3.05
CA HIS A 505 27.38 -45.14 -3.59
C HIS A 505 26.02 -45.57 -3.03
N ALA A 506 25.42 -44.74 -2.18
CA ALA A 506 24.06 -44.92 -1.68
C ALA A 506 23.07 -44.09 -2.52
N SER A 507 21.97 -44.72 -2.88
CA SER A 507 20.87 -44.06 -3.59
C SER A 507 20.25 -42.91 -2.80
N VAL A 508 20.06 -41.78 -3.49
CA VAL A 508 19.37 -40.60 -2.99
C VAL A 508 17.90 -40.87 -2.69
N THR A 509 17.26 -41.77 -3.43
CA THR A 509 15.86 -42.19 -3.19
C THR A 509 15.72 -43.27 -2.10
N GLN A 510 16.84 -43.73 -1.52
CA GLN A 510 16.88 -44.73 -0.45
C GLN A 510 16.10 -46.02 -0.79
N TRP A 511 16.15 -46.45 -2.05
CA TRP A 511 15.52 -47.72 -2.45
C TRP A 511 16.30 -48.93 -1.92
N GLU A 512 17.59 -48.76 -1.60
CA GLU A 512 18.51 -49.79 -1.14
C GLU A 512 18.10 -50.37 0.22
N ASP A 513 18.04 -51.70 0.31
CA ASP A 513 17.88 -52.41 1.57
C ASP A 513 19.21 -52.94 2.10
N THR A 514 19.21 -53.48 3.33
CA THR A 514 20.41 -54.04 3.97
C THR A 514 21.00 -55.26 3.25
N CYS A 515 20.29 -55.82 2.27
CA CYS A 515 20.71 -57.01 1.52
C CYS A 515 21.21 -56.67 0.10
N THR A 516 21.16 -55.39 -0.28
CA THR A 516 21.57 -54.92 -1.62
C THR A 516 23.10 -54.93 -1.73
N THR A 517 23.63 -55.59 -2.76
CA THR A 517 25.09 -55.71 -2.97
C THR A 517 25.61 -54.86 -4.13
N ALA A 518 26.93 -54.65 -4.21
CA ALA A 518 27.55 -53.93 -5.32
C ALA A 518 27.39 -54.70 -6.65
N GLU A 519 27.44 -56.02 -6.61
CA GLU A 519 27.20 -56.92 -7.75
C GLU A 519 25.78 -56.78 -8.29
N GLU A 520 24.79 -56.68 -7.39
CA GLU A 520 23.41 -56.36 -7.76
C GLU A 520 23.38 -55.04 -8.52
N LYS A 521 23.92 -53.95 -7.94
CA LYS A 521 23.98 -52.62 -8.57
C LYS A 521 24.66 -52.63 -9.95
N PHE A 522 25.70 -53.42 -10.12
CA PHE A 522 26.38 -53.58 -11.41
C PHE A 522 25.50 -54.28 -12.45
N LEU A 523 24.92 -55.43 -12.10
CA LEU A 523 24.06 -56.20 -13.00
C LEU A 523 22.85 -55.39 -13.47
N LEU A 524 22.33 -54.53 -12.61
CA LEU A 524 21.21 -53.65 -12.91
C LEU A 524 21.51 -52.67 -14.04
N ARG A 525 22.67 -52.03 -13.98
CA ARG A 525 23.14 -51.13 -15.04
C ARG A 525 23.34 -51.89 -16.35
N CYS A 526 23.80 -53.14 -16.28
CA CYS A 526 23.93 -54.00 -17.44
C CYS A 526 22.57 -54.36 -18.06
N TRP A 527 21.59 -54.79 -17.26
CA TRP A 527 20.28 -55.18 -17.75
C TRP A 527 19.51 -54.01 -18.35
N PHE A 528 19.63 -52.82 -17.78
CA PHE A 528 19.07 -51.61 -18.37
C PHE A 528 19.55 -51.45 -19.82
N LEU A 529 20.87 -51.48 -20.06
CA LEU A 529 21.44 -51.35 -21.41
C LEU A 529 20.98 -52.48 -22.35
N MET A 530 20.95 -53.71 -21.84
CA MET A 530 20.55 -54.88 -22.62
C MET A 530 19.09 -54.82 -23.07
N ASP A 531 18.19 -54.30 -22.25
CA ASP A 531 16.78 -54.14 -22.61
C ASP A 531 16.54 -53.06 -23.69
N TYR A 532 17.53 -52.19 -23.93
CA TYR A 532 17.57 -51.29 -25.09
C TYR A 532 18.41 -51.85 -26.26
N GLY A 533 18.72 -53.15 -26.23
CA GLY A 533 19.47 -53.85 -27.27
C GLY A 533 20.98 -53.55 -27.28
N ILE A 534 21.52 -52.95 -26.22
CA ILE A 534 22.93 -52.61 -26.11
C ILE A 534 23.67 -53.77 -25.41
N SER A 535 24.59 -54.41 -26.13
CA SER A 535 25.46 -55.43 -25.52
C SER A 535 26.53 -54.78 -24.65
N VAL A 536 26.64 -55.24 -23.40
CA VAL A 536 27.71 -54.82 -22.49
C VAL A 536 29.05 -55.41 -22.93
N THR A 537 30.06 -54.57 -23.09
CA THR A 537 31.41 -54.94 -23.56
C THR A 537 32.49 -54.35 -22.66
N GLN A 538 33.71 -54.89 -22.74
CA GLN A 538 34.85 -54.38 -21.99
C GLN A 538 35.14 -52.89 -22.27
N GLY A 539 34.93 -52.45 -23.52
CA GLY A 539 35.11 -51.05 -23.88
C GLY A 539 34.16 -50.10 -23.14
N MET A 540 33.01 -50.57 -22.66
CA MET A 540 32.09 -49.77 -21.85
C MET A 540 32.55 -49.63 -20.40
N VAL A 541 33.14 -50.70 -19.84
CA VAL A 541 33.77 -50.68 -18.52
C VAL A 541 34.95 -49.70 -18.54
N GLN A 542 35.78 -49.74 -19.58
CA GLN A 542 36.93 -48.83 -19.74
C GLN A 542 36.53 -47.37 -19.96
N LYS A 543 35.35 -47.12 -20.52
CA LYS A 543 34.78 -45.77 -20.69
C LYS A 543 33.99 -45.29 -19.47
N GLU A 544 34.02 -46.04 -18.36
CA GLU A 544 33.37 -45.67 -17.10
C GLU A 544 31.85 -45.49 -17.20
N ILE A 545 31.21 -46.03 -18.24
CA ILE A 545 29.76 -45.91 -18.47
C ILE A 545 28.97 -46.58 -17.34
N LEU A 546 29.55 -47.61 -16.72
CA LEU A 546 28.93 -48.36 -15.65
C LEU A 546 29.20 -47.78 -14.25
N ASN A 547 29.96 -46.67 -14.13
CA ASN A 547 30.24 -46.02 -12.85
C ASN A 547 28.97 -45.36 -12.26
N PRO A 548 28.78 -45.39 -10.93
CA PRO A 548 27.65 -44.72 -10.28
C PRO A 548 27.57 -43.23 -10.68
N GLY A 549 26.35 -42.72 -10.88
CA GLY A 549 26.12 -41.34 -11.34
C GLY A 549 26.21 -41.11 -12.86
N TYR A 550 26.67 -42.08 -13.66
CA TYR A 550 26.63 -41.95 -15.12
C TYR A 550 25.18 -41.95 -15.65
N ASP A 551 24.86 -41.04 -16.57
CA ASP A 551 23.56 -40.94 -17.23
C ASP A 551 23.43 -42.00 -18.34
N LEU A 552 22.89 -43.17 -17.99
CA LEU A 552 22.69 -44.28 -18.92
C LEU A 552 21.66 -43.95 -20.01
N TRP A 553 20.73 -43.03 -19.77
CA TRP A 553 19.76 -42.61 -20.77
C TRP A 553 20.41 -41.78 -21.88
N ALA A 554 21.32 -40.88 -21.52
CA ALA A 554 22.08 -40.10 -22.50
C ALA A 554 22.95 -40.99 -23.43
N TYR A 555 23.31 -42.19 -22.99
CA TYR A 555 24.05 -43.15 -23.80
C TYR A 555 23.19 -43.86 -24.87
N ILE A 556 21.87 -43.93 -24.68
CA ILE A 556 20.95 -44.57 -25.62
C ILE A 556 20.68 -43.61 -26.79
N LYS A 557 21.07 -44.00 -28.01
CA LYS A 557 21.01 -43.12 -29.20
C LYS A 557 19.58 -42.87 -29.74
N GLU A 558 18.62 -43.74 -29.46
CA GLU A 558 17.21 -43.62 -29.89
C GLU A 558 16.25 -44.04 -28.75
N PRO A 559 15.94 -43.16 -27.79
CA PRO A 559 15.05 -43.48 -26.66
C PRO A 559 13.56 -43.56 -27.05
N GLY A 560 13.21 -43.29 -28.31
CA GLY A 560 11.82 -43.12 -28.79
C GLY A 560 11.10 -44.40 -29.21
N GLN A 561 11.79 -45.53 -29.32
CA GLN A 561 11.10 -46.82 -29.37
C GLN A 561 10.90 -47.25 -27.92
N VAL A 562 9.63 -47.47 -27.54
CA VAL A 562 9.27 -48.28 -26.36
C VAL A 562 10.28 -49.42 -26.30
N CYS A 563 10.90 -49.63 -25.12
CA CYS A 563 11.89 -50.67 -24.87
C CYS A 563 11.67 -51.84 -25.84
N LYS A 564 12.68 -52.22 -26.63
CA LYS A 564 12.63 -53.47 -27.40
C LYS A 564 12.70 -54.63 -26.40
N ILE A 565 11.61 -54.83 -25.65
CA ILE A 565 11.41 -55.99 -24.79
C ILE A 565 11.33 -57.20 -25.70
#